data_AF-A0A536L7Y6-F1
#
_entry.id   AF-A0A536L7Y6-F1
#
_cell.length_a   1.000
_cell.length_b   1.000
_cell.length_c   1.000
_cell.angle_alpha   90.00
_cell.angle_beta   90.00
_cell.angle_gamma   90.00
#
_symmetry.space_group_name_H-M   'P 1'
#
loop_
_entity.id
_entity.type
_entity.pdbx_description
1 polymer ?
#
loop_
_entity_poly.entity_id
_entity_poly.type
_entity_poly.pdbx_seq_one_letter_code
_entity_poly.pdbx_strand_id
1 'polypeptide(L)' 'MGVDAGSERTRHSVRVSQADLDRWGGGGPVEDLVRRSFEFLLEREPAGSILREFDLAVIQRYFPEFDQNFRR' A
#
# COMPACT_ATOMS: atom_id res chain seq x y z
N MET A 1 -18.01 -28.68 -10.33
CA MET A 1 -18.81 -27.60 -9.71
C MET A 1 -17.89 -26.42 -9.43
N GLY A 2 -18.25 -25.22 -9.91
CA GLY A 2 -17.73 -23.87 -9.59
C GLY A 2 -16.25 -23.70 -9.28
N VAL A 3 -15.40 -23.51 -10.29
CA VAL A 3 -14.78 -22.22 -10.73
C VAL A 3 -13.98 -21.49 -9.65
N ASP A 4 -12.67 -21.38 -9.89
CA ASP A 4 -11.67 -20.64 -9.12
C ASP A 4 -12.16 -19.26 -8.67
N ALA A 5 -12.07 -19.00 -7.37
CA ALA A 5 -12.21 -17.65 -6.82
C ALA A 5 -11.18 -16.76 -7.51
N GLY A 6 -11.68 -15.84 -8.34
CA GLY A 6 -10.89 -15.06 -9.26
C GLY A 6 -9.74 -14.33 -8.56
N SER A 7 -8.52 -14.52 -9.05
CA SER A 7 -7.44 -13.58 -8.78
C SER A 7 -7.83 -12.23 -9.39
N GLU A 8 -8.48 -11.38 -8.60
CA GLU A 8 -8.85 -10.04 -9.01
C GLU A 8 -7.57 -9.23 -9.22
N ARG A 9 -7.14 -9.15 -10.48
CA ARG A 9 -5.99 -8.34 -10.86
C ARG A 9 -6.44 -6.90 -10.98
N THR A 10 -6.07 -6.10 -10.00
CA THR A 10 -6.21 -4.66 -10.02
C THR A 10 -4.89 -4.01 -10.41
N ARG A 11 -4.96 -2.85 -11.07
CA ARG A 11 -3.79 -2.02 -11.38
C ARG A 11 -3.93 -0.72 -10.62
N HIS A 12 -2.88 -0.35 -9.91
CA HIS A 12 -2.82 0.87 -9.12
C HIS A 12 -1.60 1.70 -9.52
N SER A 13 -1.73 3.02 -9.49
CA SER A 13 -0.64 3.97 -9.63
C SER A 13 -0.41 4.62 -8.27
N VAL A 14 0.75 4.40 -7.68
CA VAL A 14 1.10 4.96 -6.38
C VAL A 14 2.22 5.97 -6.56
N ARG A 15 1.99 7.18 -6.06
CA ARG A 15 3.01 8.22 -6.04
C ARG A 15 3.72 8.17 -4.69
N VAL A 16 5.04 8.07 -4.74
CA VAL A 16 5.90 8.06 -3.56
C VAL A 16 6.83 9.25 -3.66
N SER A 17 6.77 10.14 -2.67
CA SER A 17 7.70 11.26 -2.59
C SER A 17 9.01 10.84 -1.89
N GLN A 18 10.07 11.62 -2.07
CA GLN A 18 11.31 11.39 -1.33
C GLN A 18 11.08 11.46 0.19
N ALA A 19 10.20 12.35 0.65
CA ALA A 19 9.87 12.46 2.07
C ALA A 19 9.18 11.19 2.61
N ASP A 20 8.37 10.50 1.80
CA ASP A 20 7.75 9.23 2.18
C ASP A 20 8.80 8.12 2.29
N LEU A 21 9.78 8.10 1.38
CA LEU A 21 10.91 7.16 1.44
C LEU A 21 11.78 7.39 2.66
N ASP A 22 12.09 8.65 2.97
CA ASP A 22 12.89 9.00 4.13
C ASP A 22 12.17 8.61 5.43
N ARG A 23 10.83 8.71 5.45
CA ARG A 23 10.01 8.43 6.63
C ARG A 23 9.69 6.95 6.83
N TRP A 24 9.39 6.21 5.76
CA TRP A 24 8.86 4.84 5.82
C TRP A 24 9.66 3.82 5.02
N GLY A 25 10.59 4.26 4.17
CA GLY A 25 11.37 3.37 3.31
C GLY A 25 12.29 2.44 4.10
N GLY A 26 12.72 2.84 5.29
CA GLY A 26 13.59 2.02 6.15
C GLY A 26 14.96 1.74 5.52
N GLY A 27 15.42 2.63 4.63
CA GLY A 27 16.66 2.50 3.86
C GLY A 27 16.59 1.55 2.66
N GLY A 28 15.41 0.98 2.36
CA GLY A 28 15.18 0.12 1.21
C GLY A 28 14.75 0.88 -0.05
N PRO A 29 14.65 0.16 -1.19
CA PRO A 29 14.16 0.72 -2.44
C PRO A 29 12.65 1.04 -2.38
N VAL A 30 12.18 1.90 -3.29
CA VAL A 30 10.78 2.36 -3.31
C VAL A 30 9.79 1.22 -3.51
N GLU A 31 10.16 0.23 -4.31
CA GLU A 31 9.36 -0.94 -4.63
C GLU A 31 9.03 -1.75 -3.37
N ASP A 32 9.97 -1.84 -2.41
CA ASP A 32 9.76 -2.54 -1.15
C ASP A 32 8.82 -1.79 -0.22
N LEU A 33 8.89 -0.45 -0.20
CA LEU A 33 7.92 0.37 0.54
C LEU A 33 6.51 0.19 -0.03
N VAL A 34 6.36 0.27 -1.36
CA VAL A 34 5.07 0.11 -2.03
C VAL A 34 4.51 -1.29 -1.78
N ARG A 35 5.31 -2.34 -1.94
CA ARG A 35 4.89 -3.74 -1.71
C ARG A 35 4.37 -3.95 -0.30
N ARG A 36 5.14 -3.57 0.72
CA ARG A 36 4.71 -3.67 2.13
C ARG A 36 3.45 -2.86 2.40
N SER A 37 3.31 -1.70 1.77
CA SER A 37 2.11 -0.87 1.91
C SER A 37 0.87 -1.55 1.33
N PHE A 38 0.99 -2.25 0.20
CA PHE A 38 -0.10 -3.07 -0.34
C PHE A 38 -0.40 -4.28 0.53
N GLU A 39 0.60 -4.96 1.08
CA GLU A 39 0.39 -6.04 2.06
C GLU A 39 -0.45 -5.53 3.25
N PHE A 40 -0.11 -4.38 3.82
CA PHE A 40 -0.87 -3.73 4.89
C PHE A 40 -2.31 -3.36 4.49
N LEU A 41 -2.52 -2.84 3.27
CA LEU A 41 -3.86 -2.49 2.79
C LEU A 41 -4.73 -3.73 2.57
N LEU A 42 -4.16 -4.79 1.99
CA LEU A 42 -4.88 -6.03 1.67
C LEU A 42 -5.28 -6.84 2.90
N GLU A 43 -4.59 -6.67 4.03
CA GLU A 43 -5.02 -7.22 5.32
C GLU A 43 -6.30 -6.57 5.86
N ARG A 44 -6.68 -5.39 5.33
CA ARG A 44 -7.77 -4.55 5.87
C ARG A 44 -8.92 -4.35 4.89
N GLU A 45 -8.60 -4.17 3.62
CA GLU A 45 -9.52 -3.84 2.55
C GLU A 45 -9.29 -4.78 1.35
N PRO A 46 -10.35 -5.23 0.65
CA PRO A 46 -10.19 -5.99 -0.57
C PRO A 46 -9.55 -5.13 -1.66
N ALA A 47 -8.80 -5.77 -2.57
CA ALA A 47 -8.09 -5.08 -3.65
C ALA A 47 -8.98 -4.15 -4.51
N GLY A 48 -10.26 -4.50 -4.67
CA GLY A 48 -11.26 -3.71 -5.40
C GLY A 48 -11.64 -2.39 -4.72
N SER A 49 -11.48 -2.28 -3.39
CA SER A 49 -11.74 -1.05 -2.61
C SER A 49 -10.54 -0.10 -2.58
N ILE A 50 -9.34 -0.58 -2.94
CA ILE A 50 -8.14 0.26 -2.95
C ILE A 50 -8.22 1.25 -4.12
N LEU A 51 -7.97 2.53 -3.82
CA LEU A 51 -7.93 3.59 -4.83
C LEU A 51 -6.98 3.22 -5.99
N ARG A 52 -7.43 3.47 -7.22
CA ARG A 52 -6.64 3.18 -8.43
C ARG A 52 -5.42 4.08 -8.56
N GLU A 53 -5.49 5.30 -8.05
CA GLU A 53 -4.39 6.25 -8.03
C GLU A 53 -4.40 7.03 -6.71
N PHE A 54 -3.26 7.08 -6.03
CA PHE A 54 -3.12 7.83 -4.77
C PHE A 54 -1.64 8.10 -4.42
N ASP A 55 -1.42 9.10 -3.56
CA ASP A 55 -0.13 9.33 -2.92
C ASP A 55 0.02 8.42 -1.69
N LEU A 56 1.20 7.84 -1.47
CA LEU A 56 1.42 6.92 -0.35
C LEU A 56 1.02 7.52 1.01
N ALA A 57 1.27 8.82 1.19
CA ALA A 57 0.90 9.57 2.40
C ALA A 57 -0.61 9.60 2.69
N VAL A 58 -1.47 9.31 1.71
CA VAL A 58 -2.92 9.20 1.91
C VAL A 58 -3.26 7.98 2.77
N ILE A 59 -2.47 6.90 2.73
CA ILE A 59 -2.70 5.70 3.55
C ILE A 59 -2.75 6.08 5.03
N GLN A 60 -1.81 6.90 5.52
CA GLN A 60 -1.76 7.30 6.93
C GLN A 60 -3.03 8.05 7.38
N ARG A 61 -3.71 8.75 6.45
CA ARG A 61 -4.91 9.55 6.77
C ARG A 61 -6.11 8.66 7.04
N TYR A 62 -6.19 7.52 6.35
CA TYR A 62 -7.23 6.51 6.56
C TYR A 62 -6.85 5.50 7.64
N PHE A 63 -5.57 5.17 7.73
CA PHE A 63 -5.01 4.20 8.67
C PHE A 63 -3.87 4.85 9.47
N PRO A 64 -4.16 5.51 10.60
CA PRO A 64 -3.13 6.15 11.43
C PRO A 64 -2.05 5.19 11.92
N GLU A 65 -2.41 3.91 12.08
CA GLU A 65 -1.51 2.80 12.43
C GLU A 65 -0.47 2.46 11.35
N PHE A 66 -0.64 2.95 10.13
CA PHE A 66 0.38 2.85 9.07
C PHE A 66 1.70 3.50 9.50
N ASP A 67 1.65 4.69 10.10
CA ASP A 67 2.87 5.36 10.58
C ASP A 67 3.57 4.51 11.66
N GLN A 68 2.82 3.88 12.56
CA GLN A 68 3.41 3.07 13.64
C GLN A 68 4.07 1.78 13.12
N ASN A 69 3.54 1.19 12.05
CA ASN A 69 4.08 -0.04 11.46
C ASN A 69 5.31 0.22 10.58
N PHE A 70 5.40 1.41 9.96
CA PHE A 70 6.41 1.70 8.95
C PHE A 70 7.48 2.68 9.42
N ARG A 71 7.21 3.45 10.47
CA ARG A 71 8.19 4.36 11.08
C ARG A 71 9.24 3.53 11.83
N ARG A 72 10.50 3.74 11.45
CA ARG A 72 11.67 3.16 12.10
C ARG A 72 12.59 4.28 12.60
#